data_AF-E3MY45-F1
#
_entry.id   AF-E3MY45-F1
#
_cell.length_a   1.000
_cell.length_b   1.000
_cell.length_c   1.000
_cell.angle_alpha   90.00
_cell.angle_beta   90.00
_cell.angle_gamma   90.00
#
_symmetry.space_group_name_H-M   'P 1'
#
loop_
_entity.id
_entity.type
_entity.pdbx_description
1 polymer ?
#
loop_
_entity_poly.entity_id
_entity_poly.type
_entity_poly.pdbx_seq_one_letter_code
_entity_poly.pdbx_strand_id
1 'polypeptide(L)'
;MLVNCSRLSTAGGRCLLASSQMDDVIQKRHMGRRQPKQGKPPILPPAKKVLYHVVHAPWQKPEDVEELLWRRHAYNNAVISLREVFRAEIAQNASHGQGIESMKEAEALEFDELIAQNQARNDEKRAARAERESDDTKETKSVILEEIRVELEKRNAEKKRAEQEVRDVIARSAGFVNRENLETKILEALEKPTIYDFAIDRAGNKYFVPEPVKYQEGTPTRQKGRLYDQTLGTQHGTMEEAASKKQNQQSL
;
A
#
# COMPACT_ATOMS: atom_id res chain seq x y z
N MET A 1 -54.94 18.95 -14.37
CA MET A 1 -54.71 18.52 -15.76
C MET A 1 -53.51 17.61 -15.77
N LEU A 2 -53.72 16.35 -16.16
CA LEU A 2 -52.72 15.29 -16.30
C LEU A 2 -52.11 15.36 -17.72
N VAL A 3 -50.79 15.29 -17.82
CA VAL A 3 -50.05 14.86 -19.03
C VAL A 3 -48.78 14.14 -18.51
N ASN A 4 -48.72 12.81 -18.44
CA ASN A 4 -48.21 11.86 -19.46
C ASN A 4 -46.84 12.26 -20.07
N CYS A 5 -45.87 11.40 -20.35
CA CYS A 5 -45.66 9.96 -20.16
C CYS A 5 -44.16 9.67 -20.48
N SER A 6 -43.50 8.90 -19.63
CA SER A 6 -42.62 7.73 -19.90
C SER A 6 -41.81 7.56 -21.21
N ARG A 7 -40.51 7.23 -21.09
CA ARG A 7 -39.88 5.90 -21.38
C ARG A 7 -38.36 6.04 -21.65
N LEU A 8 -37.53 5.42 -20.81
CA LEU A 8 -36.11 5.17 -21.07
C LEU A 8 -35.96 3.75 -21.62
N SER A 9 -35.32 3.62 -22.78
CA SER A 9 -34.94 2.32 -23.37
C SER A 9 -33.52 1.94 -22.94
N THR A 10 -33.36 0.76 -22.36
CA THR A 10 -32.04 0.13 -22.18
C THR A 10 -31.88 -0.97 -23.21
N ALA A 11 -30.93 -0.77 -24.13
CA ALA A 11 -30.51 -1.75 -25.12
C ALA A 11 -29.57 -2.78 -24.49
N GLY A 12 -29.80 -4.06 -24.80
CA GLY A 12 -29.05 -5.19 -24.29
C GLY A 12 -27.70 -5.40 -25.00
N GLY A 13 -26.66 -5.64 -24.21
CA GLY A 13 -25.38 -6.18 -24.67
C GLY A 13 -25.35 -7.70 -24.52
N ARG A 14 -25.07 -8.41 -25.62
CA ARG A 14 -24.81 -9.86 -25.65
C ARG A 14 -23.35 -10.11 -25.26
N CYS A 15 -23.12 -10.88 -24.19
CA CYS A 15 -21.85 -11.58 -23.97
C CYS A 15 -22.03 -13.04 -24.42
N LEU A 16 -21.15 -13.51 -25.30
CA LEU A 16 -21.02 -14.93 -25.67
C LEU A 16 -19.81 -15.49 -24.93
N LEU A 17 -20.06 -16.40 -23.98
CA LEU A 17 -19.04 -17.31 -23.45
C LEU A 17 -19.49 -18.72 -23.78
N ALA A 18 -18.71 -19.40 -24.61
CA ALA A 18 -18.91 -20.80 -24.96
C ALA A 18 -18.35 -21.69 -23.84
N SER A 19 -19.24 -22.30 -23.06
CA SER A 19 -18.92 -23.37 -22.13
C SER A 19 -19.08 -24.71 -22.84
N SER A 20 -17.97 -25.42 -23.09
CA SER A 20 -18.00 -26.83 -23.47
C SER A 20 -18.11 -27.69 -22.20
N GLN A 21 -19.34 -27.90 -21.74
CA GLN A 21 -19.65 -28.95 -20.76
C GLN A 21 -20.20 -30.15 -21.54
N MET A 22 -19.42 -31.22 -21.57
CA MET A 22 -19.91 -32.55 -21.90
C MET A 22 -20.74 -33.02 -20.71
N ASP A 23 -22.00 -32.63 -20.68
CA ASP A 23 -22.96 -33.15 -19.72
C ASP A 23 -23.42 -34.51 -20.23
N ASP A 24 -23.11 -35.56 -19.48
CA ASP A 24 -23.81 -36.84 -19.52
C ASP A 24 -25.28 -36.57 -19.19
N VAL A 25 -26.06 -36.26 -20.23
CA VAL A 25 -27.50 -36.07 -20.13
C VAL A 25 -28.10 -37.45 -19.86
N ILE A 26 -28.16 -37.81 -18.57
CA ILE A 26 -29.15 -38.78 -18.09
C ILE A 26 -30.50 -38.18 -18.46
N GLN A 27 -31.03 -38.62 -19.61
CA GLN A 27 -32.36 -38.28 -20.09
C GLN A 27 -33.38 -38.83 -19.07
N LYS A 28 -33.62 -38.06 -18.01
CA LYS A 28 -34.76 -38.26 -17.13
C LYS A 28 -35.98 -38.05 -17.99
N ARG A 29 -36.58 -39.14 -18.48
CA ARG A 29 -37.85 -39.10 -19.18
C ARG A 29 -38.83 -38.43 -18.24
N HIS A 30 -39.15 -37.16 -18.49
CA HIS A 30 -40.22 -36.45 -17.80
C HIS A 30 -41.55 -37.05 -18.25
N MET A 31 -41.82 -38.28 -17.80
CA MET A 31 -43.14 -38.93 -17.83
C MET A 31 -44.04 -38.32 -16.74
N GLY A 32 -43.95 -37.00 -16.55
CA GLY A 32 -44.86 -36.28 -15.69
C GLY A 32 -46.24 -36.26 -16.34
N ARG A 33 -47.26 -36.75 -15.64
CA ARG A 33 -48.64 -36.60 -16.08
C ARG A 33 -48.93 -35.10 -16.20
N ARG A 34 -49.18 -34.62 -17.42
CA ARG A 34 -49.62 -33.22 -17.63
C ARG A 34 -50.87 -32.98 -16.80
N GLN A 35 -50.92 -31.87 -16.07
CA GLN A 35 -52.12 -31.51 -15.32
C GLN A 35 -53.29 -31.42 -16.31
N PRO A 36 -54.43 -32.11 -16.04
CA PRO A 36 -55.59 -32.01 -16.91
C PRO A 36 -56.04 -30.55 -16.96
N LYS A 37 -56.49 -30.10 -18.13
CA LYS A 37 -57.02 -28.74 -18.29
C LYS A 37 -58.17 -28.55 -17.30
N GLN A 38 -58.09 -27.49 -16.49
CA GLN A 38 -59.15 -27.16 -15.53
C GLN A 38 -60.47 -26.98 -16.29
N GLY A 39 -61.51 -27.69 -15.84
CA GLY A 39 -62.85 -27.60 -16.42
C GLY A 39 -63.48 -26.23 -16.18
N LYS A 40 -64.75 -26.07 -16.57
CA LYS A 40 -65.49 -24.84 -16.27
C LYS A 40 -65.63 -24.68 -14.74
N PRO A 41 -65.31 -23.51 -14.17
CA PRO A 41 -65.51 -23.26 -12.75
C PRO A 41 -67.01 -23.34 -12.38
N PRO A 42 -67.36 -23.79 -11.14
CA PRO A 42 -68.76 -23.99 -10.72
C PRO A 42 -69.66 -22.76 -10.81
N ILE A 43 -69.08 -21.56 -10.86
CA ILE A 43 -69.78 -20.27 -10.92
C ILE A 43 -70.43 -20.03 -12.29
N LEU A 44 -69.91 -20.67 -13.35
CA LEU A 44 -70.43 -20.47 -14.70
C LEU A 44 -71.63 -21.38 -14.97
N PRO A 45 -72.73 -20.84 -15.51
CA PRO A 45 -73.87 -21.68 -15.87
C PRO A 45 -73.48 -22.67 -16.99
N PRO A 46 -74.08 -23.87 -17.00
CA PRO A 46 -73.89 -24.82 -18.07
C PRO A 46 -74.36 -24.24 -19.41
N ALA A 47 -73.80 -24.72 -20.51
CA ALA A 47 -74.19 -24.26 -21.83
C ALA A 47 -75.64 -24.66 -22.16
N LYS A 48 -76.36 -23.83 -22.91
CA LYS A 48 -77.76 -24.09 -23.30
C LYS A 48 -77.98 -25.45 -23.98
N LYS A 49 -76.99 -25.94 -24.72
CA LYS A 49 -76.98 -27.26 -25.35
C LYS A 49 -76.89 -28.43 -24.35
N VAL A 50 -76.22 -28.22 -23.21
CA VAL A 50 -76.00 -29.25 -22.18
C VAL A 50 -77.11 -29.26 -21.14
N LEU A 51 -77.78 -28.12 -20.90
CA LEU A 51 -78.87 -27.98 -19.92
C LEU A 51 -79.94 -29.07 -19.99
N TYR A 52 -80.29 -29.50 -21.21
CA TYR A 52 -81.33 -30.50 -21.46
C TYR A 52 -80.79 -31.81 -22.06
N HIS A 53 -79.47 -31.96 -22.15
CA HIS A 53 -78.85 -33.17 -22.71
C HIS A 53 -78.72 -34.24 -21.63
N VAL A 54 -79.56 -35.26 -21.70
CA VAL A 54 -79.47 -36.44 -20.85
C VAL A 54 -78.50 -37.44 -21.48
N VAL A 55 -77.49 -37.88 -20.73
CA VAL A 55 -76.58 -38.94 -21.19
C VAL A 55 -77.29 -40.27 -21.04
N HIS A 56 -77.65 -40.87 -22.17
CA HIS A 56 -78.21 -42.22 -22.19
C HIS A 56 -77.07 -43.23 -22.22
N ALA A 57 -76.90 -43.97 -21.13
CA ALA A 57 -75.96 -45.09 -21.11
C ALA A 57 -76.46 -46.18 -22.07
N PRO A 58 -75.59 -46.72 -22.93
CA PRO A 58 -75.98 -47.83 -23.80
C PRO A 58 -76.31 -49.07 -22.95
N TRP A 59 -77.33 -49.81 -23.35
CA TRP A 59 -77.63 -51.11 -22.74
C TRP A 59 -76.51 -52.09 -23.03
N GLN A 60 -76.00 -52.73 -21.98
CA GLN A 60 -74.97 -53.75 -22.05
C GLN A 60 -75.58 -55.10 -21.68
N LYS A 61 -75.04 -56.17 -22.27
CA LYS A 61 -75.45 -57.53 -21.88
C LYS A 61 -74.96 -57.81 -20.45
N PRO A 62 -75.74 -58.51 -19.63
CA PRO A 62 -75.36 -58.78 -18.24
C PRO A 62 -74.06 -59.61 -18.14
N GLU A 63 -73.89 -60.59 -19.02
CA GLU A 63 -72.70 -61.46 -19.09
C GLU A 63 -71.40 -60.64 -19.28
N ASP A 64 -71.40 -59.70 -20.23
CA ASP A 64 -70.25 -58.85 -20.51
C ASP A 64 -69.89 -57.94 -19.31
N VAL A 65 -70.91 -57.46 -18.59
CA VAL A 65 -70.72 -56.57 -17.43
C VAL A 65 -70.10 -57.35 -16.27
N GLU A 66 -70.59 -58.55 -15.99
CA GLU A 66 -70.05 -59.41 -14.94
C GLU A 66 -68.58 -59.76 -15.20
N GLU A 67 -68.25 -60.13 -16.44
CA GLU A 67 -66.87 -60.44 -16.82
C GLU A 67 -65.95 -59.21 -16.71
N LEU A 68 -66.40 -58.04 -17.19
CA LEU A 68 -65.63 -56.80 -17.10
C LEU A 68 -65.37 -56.38 -15.65
N LEU A 69 -66.37 -56.53 -14.78
CA LEU A 69 -66.22 -56.24 -13.35
C LEU A 69 -65.21 -57.18 -12.70
N TRP A 70 -65.28 -58.48 -13.00
CA TRP A 70 -64.34 -59.46 -12.48
C TRP A 70 -62.90 -59.19 -12.96
N ARG A 71 -62.71 -58.99 -14.27
CA ARG A 71 -61.39 -58.68 -14.86
C ARG A 71 -60.82 -57.39 -14.27
N ARG A 72 -61.64 -56.36 -14.10
CA ARG A 72 -61.24 -55.09 -13.47
C ARG A 72 -60.81 -55.30 -12.03
N HIS A 73 -61.55 -56.10 -11.26
CA HIS A 73 -61.21 -56.41 -9.87
C HIS A 73 -59.89 -57.18 -9.79
N ALA A 74 -59.73 -58.26 -10.56
CA ALA A 74 -58.53 -59.07 -10.58
C ALA A 74 -57.28 -58.25 -10.98
N TYR A 75 -57.39 -57.45 -12.04
CA TYR A 75 -56.31 -56.57 -12.49
C TYR A 75 -55.95 -55.51 -11.44
N ASN A 76 -56.95 -54.82 -10.87
CA ASN A 76 -56.69 -53.77 -9.88
C ASN A 76 -56.02 -54.33 -8.64
N ASN A 77 -56.43 -55.52 -8.18
CA ASN A 77 -55.80 -56.17 -7.04
C ASN A 77 -54.32 -56.49 -7.31
N ALA A 78 -54.00 -57.01 -8.50
CA ALA A 78 -52.62 -57.26 -8.91
C ALA A 78 -51.77 -55.97 -9.01
N VAL A 79 -52.35 -54.88 -9.52
CA VAL A 79 -51.64 -53.60 -9.60
C VAL A 79 -51.44 -52.96 -8.22
N ILE A 80 -52.41 -53.10 -7.32
CA ILE A 80 -52.30 -52.62 -5.94
C ILE A 80 -51.20 -53.39 -5.20
N SER A 81 -51.15 -54.72 -5.32
CA SER A 81 -50.10 -55.52 -4.67
C SER A 81 -48.71 -55.16 -5.18
N LEU A 82 -48.53 -54.99 -6.51
CA LEU A 82 -47.26 -54.53 -7.08
C LEU A 82 -46.85 -53.15 -6.54
N ARG A 83 -47.81 -52.23 -6.37
CA ARG A 83 -47.52 -50.91 -5.80
C ARG A 83 -47.07 -51.00 -4.34
N GLU A 84 -47.62 -51.93 -3.57
CA GLU A 84 -47.22 -52.16 -2.18
C GLU A 84 -45.80 -52.72 -2.10
N VAL A 85 -45.45 -53.68 -2.97
CA VAL A 85 -44.07 -54.20 -3.07
C VAL A 85 -43.08 -53.07 -3.38
N PHE A 86 -43.34 -52.24 -4.40
CA PHE A 86 -42.45 -51.12 -4.72
C PHE A 86 -42.37 -50.07 -3.60
N ARG A 87 -43.45 -49.85 -2.85
CA ARG A 87 -43.41 -48.97 -1.67
C ARG A 87 -42.52 -49.56 -0.57
N ALA A 88 -42.60 -50.86 -0.33
CA ALA A 88 -41.77 -51.54 0.65
C ALA A 88 -40.28 -51.48 0.24
N GLU A 89 -39.96 -51.69 -1.03
CA GLU A 89 -38.59 -51.56 -1.54
C GLU A 89 -38.04 -50.14 -1.39
N ILE A 90 -38.85 -49.11 -1.70
CA ILE A 90 -38.44 -47.71 -1.50
C ILE A 90 -38.19 -47.41 -0.01
N ALA A 91 -39.06 -47.89 0.87
CA ALA A 91 -38.90 -47.71 2.31
C ALA A 91 -37.66 -48.46 2.84
N GLN A 92 -37.41 -49.66 2.35
CA GLN A 92 -36.22 -50.44 2.68
C GLN A 92 -34.95 -49.75 2.17
N ASN A 93 -34.94 -49.23 0.94
CA ASN A 93 -33.80 -48.48 0.42
C ASN A 93 -33.53 -47.20 1.21
N ALA A 94 -34.58 -46.53 1.70
CA ALA A 94 -34.44 -45.38 2.58
C ALA A 94 -33.82 -45.77 3.93
N SER A 95 -34.21 -46.91 4.52
CA SER A 95 -33.61 -47.40 5.77
C SER A 95 -32.17 -47.91 5.60
N HIS A 96 -31.81 -48.45 4.43
CA HIS A 96 -30.43 -48.81 4.11
C HIS A 96 -29.49 -47.59 4.06
N GLY A 97 -30.03 -46.36 4.05
CA GLY A 97 -29.27 -45.13 4.28
C GLY A 97 -28.60 -45.04 5.66
N GLN A 98 -29.00 -45.87 6.64
CA GLN A 98 -28.36 -45.93 7.96
C GLN A 98 -26.88 -46.35 7.90
N GLY A 99 -26.48 -47.15 6.90
CA GLY A 99 -25.07 -47.49 6.67
C GLY A 99 -24.24 -46.31 6.14
N ILE A 100 -24.90 -45.32 5.51
CA ILE A 100 -24.25 -44.09 5.05
C ILE A 100 -24.05 -43.14 6.24
N GLU A 101 -24.93 -43.17 7.24
CA GLU A 101 -24.80 -42.36 8.45
C GLU A 101 -23.58 -42.77 9.28
N SER A 102 -23.35 -44.06 9.47
CA SER A 102 -22.14 -44.54 10.16
C SER A 102 -20.85 -44.22 9.41
N MET A 103 -20.87 -44.24 8.07
CA MET A 103 -19.73 -43.77 7.26
C MET A 103 -19.47 -42.28 7.44
N LYS A 104 -20.53 -41.45 7.47
CA LYS A 104 -20.40 -40.00 7.70
C LYS A 104 -19.84 -39.68 9.09
N GLU A 105 -20.23 -40.45 10.10
CA GLU A 105 -19.68 -40.29 11.45
C GLU A 105 -18.18 -40.61 11.47
N ALA A 106 -17.75 -41.69 10.81
CA ALA A 106 -16.33 -42.01 10.67
C ALA A 106 -15.57 -40.92 9.90
N GLU A 107 -16.11 -40.44 8.78
CA GLU A 107 -15.53 -39.34 8.00
C GLU A 107 -15.39 -38.05 8.81
N ALA A 108 -16.38 -37.73 9.66
CA ALA A 108 -16.33 -36.55 10.52
C ALA A 108 -15.21 -36.65 11.57
N LEU A 109 -15.03 -37.82 12.18
CA LEU A 109 -13.95 -38.06 13.15
C LEU A 109 -12.57 -37.94 12.48
N GLU A 110 -12.38 -38.56 11.31
CA GLU A 110 -11.13 -38.42 10.54
C GLU A 110 -10.85 -36.96 10.18
N PHE A 111 -11.89 -36.20 9.82
CA PHE A 111 -11.76 -34.80 9.49
C PHE A 111 -11.31 -33.96 10.69
N ASP A 112 -11.88 -34.20 11.87
CA ASP A 112 -11.50 -33.52 13.11
C ASP A 112 -10.03 -33.83 13.50
N GLU A 113 -9.59 -35.07 13.32
CA GLU A 113 -8.19 -35.47 13.54
C GLU A 113 -7.23 -34.72 12.59
N LEU A 114 -7.59 -34.60 11.30
CA LEU A 114 -6.80 -33.87 10.32
C LEU A 114 -6.74 -32.37 10.62
N ILE A 115 -7.83 -31.79 11.13
CA ILE A 115 -7.85 -30.39 11.59
C ILE A 115 -6.88 -30.22 12.77
N ALA A 116 -6.93 -31.12 13.76
CA ALA A 116 -6.05 -31.05 14.92
C ALA A 116 -4.57 -31.15 14.52
N GLN A 117 -4.22 -32.07 13.63
CA GLN A 117 -2.86 -32.19 13.08
C GLN A 117 -2.43 -30.95 12.27
N ASN A 118 -3.36 -30.29 11.59
CA ASN A 118 -3.07 -29.04 10.87
C ASN A 118 -2.80 -27.89 11.84
N GLN A 119 -3.61 -27.78 12.90
CA GLN A 119 -3.43 -26.78 13.95
C GLN A 119 -2.06 -26.93 14.63
N ALA A 120 -1.69 -28.14 15.04
CA ALA A 120 -0.37 -28.41 15.64
C ALA A 120 0.79 -27.94 14.73
N ARG A 121 0.76 -28.30 13.43
CA ARG A 121 1.78 -27.85 12.46
C ARG A 121 1.78 -26.33 12.26
N ASN A 122 0.62 -25.67 12.34
CA ASN A 122 0.54 -24.22 12.23
C ASN A 122 1.11 -23.53 13.46
N ASP A 123 0.92 -24.09 14.65
CA ASP A 123 1.46 -23.55 15.89
C ASP A 123 2.99 -23.68 15.93
N GLU A 124 3.54 -24.82 15.50
CA GLU A 124 5.00 -24.99 15.30
C GLU A 124 5.57 -23.94 14.34
N LYS A 125 4.91 -23.74 13.18
CA LYS A 125 5.32 -22.72 12.21
C LYS A 125 5.18 -21.29 12.74
N ARG A 126 4.18 -21.05 13.59
CA ARG A 126 3.97 -19.75 14.23
C ARG A 126 5.10 -19.46 15.21
N ALA A 127 5.49 -20.44 16.03
CA ALA A 127 6.62 -20.31 16.94
C ALA A 127 7.92 -20.01 16.18
N ALA A 128 8.24 -20.79 15.14
CA ALA A 128 9.42 -20.57 14.31
C ALA A 128 9.39 -19.23 13.56
N ARG A 129 8.21 -18.69 13.23
CA ARG A 129 8.08 -17.33 12.68
C ARG A 129 8.34 -16.27 13.73
N ALA A 130 7.77 -16.43 14.93
CA ALA A 130 7.97 -15.49 16.02
C ALA A 130 9.44 -15.37 16.44
N GLU A 131 10.18 -16.48 16.45
CA GLU A 131 11.63 -16.47 16.69
C GLU A 131 12.37 -15.65 15.63
N ARG A 132 12.12 -15.91 14.33
CA ARG A 132 12.73 -15.14 13.23
C ARG A 132 12.38 -13.66 13.29
N GLU A 133 11.10 -13.33 13.48
CA GLU A 133 10.66 -11.94 13.65
C GLU A 133 11.33 -11.27 14.87
N SER A 134 11.57 -12.03 15.95
CA SER A 134 12.28 -11.50 17.12
C SER A 134 13.75 -11.17 16.82
N ASP A 135 14.39 -11.92 15.93
CA ASP A 135 15.78 -11.66 15.53
C ASP A 135 15.85 -10.52 14.52
N ASP A 136 14.98 -10.51 13.51
CA ASP A 136 14.84 -9.41 12.55
C ASP A 136 14.54 -8.07 13.28
N THR A 137 13.70 -8.11 14.32
CA THR A 137 13.41 -6.92 15.14
C THR A 137 14.60 -6.46 15.99
N LYS A 138 15.51 -7.36 16.41
CA LYS A 138 16.76 -6.97 17.08
C LYS A 138 17.73 -6.33 16.08
N GLU A 139 17.88 -6.91 14.90
CA GLU A 139 18.76 -6.39 13.84
C GLU A 139 18.32 -5.00 13.39
N THR A 140 17.03 -4.83 13.09
CA THR A 140 16.47 -3.52 12.72
C THR A 140 16.66 -2.49 13.83
N LYS A 141 16.47 -2.85 15.10
CA LYS A 141 16.77 -1.96 16.23
C LYS A 141 18.24 -1.57 16.29
N SER A 142 19.17 -2.49 16.06
CA SER A 142 20.60 -2.15 16.03
C SER A 142 20.93 -1.15 14.91
N VAL A 143 20.39 -1.36 13.70
CA VAL A 143 20.60 -0.44 12.56
C VAL A 143 20.04 0.95 12.87
N ILE A 144 18.83 1.03 13.43
CA ILE A 144 18.22 2.32 13.81
C ILE A 144 19.05 3.03 14.87
N LEU A 145 19.56 2.30 15.88
CA LEU A 145 20.41 2.91 16.92
C LEU A 145 21.73 3.43 16.36
N GLU A 146 22.32 2.74 15.38
CA GLU A 146 23.52 3.21 14.68
C GLU A 146 23.24 4.46 13.87
N GLU A 147 22.15 4.50 13.11
CA GLU A 147 21.74 5.69 12.36
C GLU A 147 21.50 6.90 13.28
N ILE A 148 20.80 6.69 14.40
CA ILE A 148 20.60 7.73 15.42
C ILE A 148 21.93 8.24 15.97
N ARG A 149 22.89 7.34 16.25
CA ARG A 149 24.22 7.75 16.75
C ARG A 149 24.95 8.62 15.73
N VAL A 150 25.00 8.19 14.47
CA VAL A 150 25.66 8.94 13.39
C VAL A 150 25.02 10.32 13.21
N GLU A 151 23.69 10.39 13.22
CA GLU A 151 22.97 11.66 13.07
C GLU A 151 23.19 12.59 14.27
N LEU A 152 23.22 12.06 15.50
CA LEU A 152 23.54 12.84 16.69
C LEU A 152 24.98 13.37 16.67
N GLU A 153 25.94 12.56 16.22
CA GLU A 153 27.34 12.99 16.08
C GLU A 153 27.48 14.13 15.06
N LYS A 154 26.84 14.03 13.91
CA LYS A 154 26.80 15.09 12.89
C LYS A 154 26.21 16.38 13.47
N ARG A 155 25.02 16.30 14.08
CA ARG A 155 24.37 17.47 14.70
C ARG A 155 25.22 18.09 15.80
N ASN A 156 25.89 17.28 16.61
CA ASN A 156 26.80 17.77 17.64
C ASN A 156 28.03 18.46 17.05
N ALA A 157 28.58 17.94 15.95
CA ALA A 157 29.71 18.57 15.26
C ALA A 157 29.30 19.90 14.63
N GLU A 158 28.14 19.96 13.97
CA GLU A 158 27.58 21.19 13.41
C GLU A 158 27.31 22.23 14.50
N LYS A 159 26.70 21.82 15.62
CA LYS A 159 26.46 22.68 16.76
C LYS A 159 27.76 23.26 17.31
N LYS A 160 28.81 22.44 17.47
CA LYS A 160 30.13 22.91 17.94
C LYS A 160 30.77 23.93 16.98
N ARG A 161 30.65 23.71 15.66
CA ARG A 161 31.16 24.66 14.64
C ARG A 161 30.39 25.98 14.71
N ALA A 162 29.07 25.93 14.76
CA ALA A 162 28.24 27.13 14.89
C ALA A 162 28.55 27.89 16.19
N GLU A 163 28.74 27.19 17.32
CA GLU A 163 29.15 27.81 18.58
C GLU A 163 30.53 28.49 18.48
N GLN A 164 31.49 27.88 17.79
CA GLN A 164 32.81 28.47 17.54
C GLN A 164 32.70 29.73 16.67
N GLU A 165 31.95 29.68 15.58
CA GLU A 165 31.72 30.84 14.71
C GLU A 165 31.08 32.00 15.48
N VAL A 166 30.08 31.73 16.31
CA VAL A 166 29.45 32.74 17.16
C VAL A 166 30.46 33.34 18.15
N ARG A 167 31.32 32.51 18.78
CA ARG A 167 32.38 33.01 19.67
C ARG A 167 33.40 33.88 18.94
N ASP A 168 33.79 33.50 17.72
CA ASP A 168 34.73 34.27 16.90
C ASP A 168 34.12 35.60 16.45
N VAL A 169 32.82 35.62 16.14
CA VAL A 169 32.09 36.86 15.84
C VAL A 169 32.02 37.76 17.07
N ILE A 170 31.72 37.20 18.25
CA ILE A 170 31.71 37.98 19.51
C ILE A 170 33.10 38.57 19.78
N ALA A 171 34.17 37.81 19.61
CA ALA A 171 35.53 38.31 19.77
C ALA A 171 35.86 39.44 18.77
N ARG A 172 35.46 39.28 17.49
CA ARG A 172 35.61 40.33 16.46
C ARG A 172 34.75 41.57 16.72
N SER A 173 33.60 41.42 17.38
CA SER A 173 32.68 42.52 17.65
C SER A 173 33.28 43.59 18.55
N ALA A 174 34.25 43.22 19.40
CA ALA A 174 35.00 44.18 20.21
C ALA A 174 35.81 45.18 19.36
N GLY A 175 36.15 44.81 18.12
CA GLY A 175 36.85 45.67 17.16
C GLY A 175 35.93 46.52 16.27
N PHE A 176 34.61 46.45 16.42
CA PHE A 176 33.67 47.23 15.59
C PHE A 176 33.60 48.71 16.00
N VAL A 177 33.33 49.56 15.02
CA VAL A 177 33.23 51.00 15.22
C VAL A 177 31.83 51.35 15.72
N ASN A 178 31.77 51.86 16.95
CA ASN A 178 30.54 52.40 17.55
C ASN A 178 30.50 53.93 17.38
N ARG A 179 29.32 54.53 17.60
CA ARG A 179 29.14 56.00 17.53
C ARG A 179 30.11 56.76 18.43
N GLU A 180 30.45 56.19 19.58
CA GLU A 180 31.38 56.75 20.56
C GLU A 180 32.86 56.65 20.14
N ASN A 181 33.23 55.57 19.42
CA ASN A 181 34.62 55.29 19.01
C ASN A 181 34.92 55.71 17.56
N LEU A 182 34.03 56.46 16.92
CA LEU A 182 34.09 56.75 15.49
C LEU A 182 35.23 57.72 15.15
N GLU A 183 35.31 58.84 15.86
CA GLU A 183 36.31 59.88 15.58
C GLU A 183 37.74 59.38 15.82
N THR A 184 37.95 58.61 16.90
CA THR A 184 39.25 58.03 17.24
C THR A 184 39.73 57.03 16.19
N LYS A 185 38.83 56.17 15.68
CA LYS A 185 39.15 55.21 14.62
C LYS A 185 39.40 55.86 13.26
N ILE A 186 38.74 56.98 12.95
CA ILE A 186 39.04 57.76 11.73
C ILE A 186 40.47 58.29 11.77
N LEU A 187 40.89 58.87 12.90
CA LEU A 187 42.25 59.38 13.04
C LEU A 187 43.29 58.25 12.94
N GLU A 188 43.07 57.13 13.62
CA GLU A 188 43.95 55.95 13.54
C GLU A 188 44.11 55.44 12.10
N ALA A 189 43.01 55.36 11.34
CA ALA A 189 43.04 54.92 9.94
C ALA A 189 43.77 55.91 9.01
N LEU A 190 43.68 57.21 9.27
CA LEU A 190 44.42 58.24 8.54
C LEU A 190 45.92 58.25 8.87
N GLU A 191 46.27 57.86 10.10
CA GLU A 191 47.67 57.78 10.55
C GLU A 191 48.36 56.50 10.06
N LYS A 192 47.66 55.38 10.03
CA LYS A 192 48.19 54.06 9.65
C LYS A 192 47.50 53.51 8.39
N PRO A 193 47.89 53.95 7.19
CA PRO A 193 47.44 53.35 5.94
C PRO A 193 47.88 51.88 5.84
N THR A 194 46.93 50.98 5.55
CA THR A 194 47.21 49.55 5.35
C THR A 194 47.23 49.19 3.87
N ILE A 195 48.28 48.48 3.43
CA ILE A 195 48.44 48.00 2.05
C ILE A 195 48.10 46.51 2.01
N TYR A 196 47.18 46.12 1.12
CA TYR A 196 46.84 44.72 0.88
C TYR A 196 47.50 44.15 -0.39
N ASP A 197 48.26 44.96 -1.11
CA ASP A 197 48.92 44.56 -2.35
C ASP A 197 50.10 43.61 -2.06
N PHE A 198 50.09 42.45 -2.72
CA PHE A 198 51.20 41.50 -2.72
C PHE A 198 51.32 40.83 -4.08
N ALA A 199 52.55 40.53 -4.48
CA ALA A 199 52.85 39.74 -5.68
C ALA A 199 52.99 38.26 -5.30
N ILE A 200 52.64 37.36 -6.22
CA ILE A 200 52.82 35.91 -6.04
C ILE A 200 53.71 35.38 -7.16
N ASP A 201 54.76 34.65 -6.80
CA ASP A 201 55.62 33.99 -7.76
C ASP A 201 55.03 32.69 -8.30
N ARG A 202 55.60 32.17 -9.39
CA ARG A 202 55.22 30.85 -9.95
C ARG A 202 55.41 29.69 -8.94
N ALA A 203 56.25 29.89 -7.92
CA ALA A 203 56.46 28.96 -6.81
C ALA A 203 55.44 29.14 -5.66
N GLY A 204 54.52 30.12 -5.75
CA GLY A 204 53.53 30.41 -4.72
C GLY A 204 54.01 31.32 -3.58
N ASN A 205 55.25 31.81 -3.63
CA ASN A 205 55.79 32.73 -2.62
C ASN A 205 55.15 34.11 -2.75
N LYS A 206 54.74 34.69 -1.62
CA LYS A 206 54.11 36.02 -1.54
C LYS A 206 55.14 37.09 -1.19
N TYR A 207 55.16 38.17 -1.98
CA TYR A 207 56.01 39.34 -1.77
C TYR A 207 55.14 40.55 -1.43
N PHE A 208 55.36 41.12 -0.26
CA PHE A 208 54.59 42.26 0.23
C PHE A 208 55.30 43.58 -0.03
N VAL A 209 54.52 44.63 -0.27
CA VAL A 209 55.02 46.00 -0.32
C VAL A 209 55.23 46.48 1.13
N PRO A 210 56.36 47.13 1.46
CA PRO A 210 56.58 47.65 2.82
C PRO A 210 55.56 48.74 3.20
N GLU A 211 55.28 48.88 4.50
CA GLU A 211 54.33 49.88 5.01
C GLU A 211 54.80 51.31 4.66
N PRO A 212 53.89 52.18 4.16
CA PRO A 212 54.26 53.51 3.71
C PRO A 212 54.43 54.44 4.92
N VAL A 213 55.59 55.09 5.03
CA VAL A 213 55.90 55.99 6.13
C VAL A 213 55.38 57.39 5.83
N LYS A 214 54.58 57.97 6.74
CA LYS A 214 53.94 59.30 6.58
C LYS A 214 54.96 60.46 6.49
N TYR A 215 56.10 60.32 7.18
CA TYR A 215 57.20 61.29 7.14
C TYR A 215 58.49 60.56 6.75
N GLN A 216 59.19 61.05 5.72
CA GLN A 216 60.55 60.57 5.45
C GLN A 216 61.48 61.20 6.49
N GLU A 217 61.99 60.40 7.41
CA GLU A 217 63.02 60.87 8.35
C GLU A 217 64.34 61.07 7.58
N GLY A 218 64.77 62.32 7.42
CA GLY A 218 66.01 62.69 6.74
C GLY A 218 65.94 64.02 5.98
N THR A 219 67.09 64.51 5.52
CA THR A 219 67.19 65.74 4.72
C THR A 219 66.54 65.51 3.35
N PRO A 220 65.57 66.33 2.91
CA PRO A 220 64.80 66.08 1.69
C PRO A 220 65.71 66.08 0.46
N THR A 221 65.84 64.92 -0.19
CA THR A 221 66.56 64.81 -1.46
C THR A 221 65.78 65.50 -2.58
N ARG A 222 66.48 66.39 -3.29
CA ARG A 222 66.01 67.19 -4.44
C ARG A 222 65.15 66.35 -5.40
N GLN A 223 63.89 66.75 -5.57
CA GLN A 223 62.88 66.04 -6.35
C GLN A 223 63.36 65.68 -7.77
N LYS A 224 63.42 64.38 -8.07
CA LYS A 224 63.36 63.84 -9.43
C LYS A 224 62.25 62.79 -9.49
N GLY A 225 61.13 63.14 -10.14
CA GLY A 225 60.06 62.20 -10.46
C GLY A 225 58.95 62.06 -9.42
N ARG A 226 57.88 61.35 -9.82
CA ARG A 226 56.71 61.07 -8.98
C ARG A 226 57.13 60.25 -7.75
N LEU A 227 56.58 60.61 -6.59
CA LEU A 227 56.94 60.07 -5.27
C LEU A 227 56.89 58.54 -5.14
N TYR A 228 56.23 57.84 -6.07
CA TYR A 228 55.98 56.39 -6.03
C TYR A 228 56.71 55.59 -7.12
N ASP A 229 57.51 56.23 -7.98
CA ASP A 229 58.42 55.52 -8.90
C ASP A 229 59.70 55.14 -8.14
N GLN A 230 59.60 54.17 -7.22
CA GLN A 230 60.79 53.49 -6.70
C GLN A 230 61.28 52.51 -7.77
N THR A 231 62.46 52.80 -8.31
CA THR A 231 63.17 51.89 -9.23
C THR A 231 63.61 50.63 -8.48
N LEU A 232 63.58 49.51 -9.20
CA LEU A 232 63.89 48.11 -8.84
C LEU A 232 65.14 47.92 -7.93
N GLY A 233 65.07 48.35 -6.67
CA GLY A 233 66.19 48.28 -5.73
C GLY A 233 65.79 48.23 -4.25
N THR A 234 64.49 48.33 -3.93
CA THR A 234 64.01 48.15 -2.56
C THR A 234 63.90 46.65 -2.24
N GLN A 235 64.49 46.22 -1.13
CA GLN A 235 64.41 44.84 -0.67
C GLN A 235 62.96 44.53 -0.28
N HIS A 236 62.31 43.63 -1.02
CA HIS A 236 61.01 43.10 -0.65
C HIS A 236 61.20 42.14 0.53
N GLY A 237 60.56 42.45 1.66
CA GLY A 237 60.62 41.59 2.84
C GLY A 237 59.97 40.24 2.55
N THR A 238 60.66 39.16 2.90
CA THR A 238 60.11 37.80 2.83
C THR A 238 59.15 37.56 4.01
N MET A 239 58.33 36.50 3.92
CA MET A 239 57.31 36.16 4.93
C MET A 239 57.85 36.09 6.38
N GLU A 240 59.10 35.69 6.56
CA GLU A 240 59.77 35.53 7.86
C GLU A 240 60.05 36.87 8.56
N GLU A 241 60.33 37.92 7.81
CA GLU A 241 60.63 39.27 8.33
C GLU A 241 59.35 40.03 8.76
N ALA A 242 58.22 39.74 8.11
CA ALA A 242 56.92 40.30 8.49
C ALA A 242 56.33 39.64 9.75
N ALA A 243 56.60 38.34 9.97
CA ALA A 243 56.12 37.59 11.13
C ALA A 243 56.86 37.95 12.43
N SER A 244 58.18 38.15 12.35
CA SER A 244 59.04 38.53 13.48
C SER A 244 58.73 39.94 14.02
N LYS A 245 58.35 40.89 13.14
CA LYS A 245 57.90 42.23 13.57
C LYS A 245 56.55 42.24 14.29
N LYS A 246 55.62 41.35 13.91
CA LYS A 246 54.31 41.23 14.57
C LYS A 246 54.40 40.61 15.96
N GLN A 247 55.32 39.66 16.19
CA GLN A 247 55.55 39.09 17.52
C GLN A 247 56.12 40.12 18.51
N ASN A 248 57.01 41.01 18.07
CA ASN A 248 57.56 42.09 18.91
C ASN A 248 56.55 43.21 19.26
N GLN A 249 55.48 43.38 18.47
CA GLN A 249 54.41 44.35 18.77
C GLN A 249 53.31 43.78 19.68
N GLN A 250 53.24 42.45 19.88
CA GLN A 250 52.27 41.79 20.76
C GLN A 250 52.81 41.51 22.18
N SER A 251 54.11 41.70 22.41
CA SER A 251 54.78 41.48 23.71
C SER A 251 55.04 42.76 24.52
N LEU A 252 54.44 43.89 24.13
CA LEU A 252 54.40 45.17 24.84
C LEU A 252 52.93 45.58 25.02
#